data_AF-A0A9D3V0T8-F1
#
_entry.id   AF-A0A9D3V0T8-F1
#
_cell.length_a   1.000
_cell.length_b   1.000
_cell.length_c   1.000
_cell.angle_alpha   90.00
_cell.angle_beta   90.00
_cell.angle_gamma   90.00
#
_symmetry.space_group_name_H-M   'P 1'
#
loop_
_entity.id
_entity.type
_entity.pdbx_description
1 polymer ?
#
loop_
_entity_poly.entity_id
_entity_poly.type
_entity_poly.pdbx_seq_one_letter_code
_entity_poly.pdbx_strand_id
1 'polypeptide(L)'
;MVGTKAYLCLDVPTRWNSTYMMLNVVEKYECVFEAYVHDDHNFFLDLSVGYGVPTCDDWENVRRVTKVLEPFHELTLKVSGSLHATSNTFFEVVTNMYCLLDGWKHCMDLNIMSMASKMNDKFKKYWGDSKVMNLLIYLVVIFDPQRKIDFLHLESICFFLLLQMTL
;
A
#
# COMPACT_ATOMS: atom_id res chain seq x y z
N MET A 1 18.83 19.46 14.08
CA MET A 1 19.09 18.10 14.60
C MET A 1 17.93 17.22 14.20
N VAL A 2 18.18 16.14 13.46
CA VAL A 2 17.15 15.14 13.13
C VAL A 2 16.79 14.37 14.40
N GLY A 3 15.53 14.41 14.81
CA GLY A 3 15.04 13.79 16.04
C GLY A 3 14.77 12.27 15.95
N THR A 4 15.26 11.60 14.91
CA THR A 4 14.95 10.18 14.63
C THR A 4 16.21 9.32 14.73
N LYS A 5 16.09 8.18 15.43
CA LYS A 5 17.13 7.13 15.56
C LYS A 5 16.81 5.90 14.69
N ALA A 6 15.93 6.05 13.70
CA ALA A 6 15.49 4.95 12.86
C ALA A 6 16.62 4.55 11.89
N TYR A 7 16.95 3.27 11.84
CA TYR A 7 17.89 2.75 10.86
C TYR A 7 17.24 2.73 9.48
N LEU A 8 18.01 3.11 8.45
CA LEU A 8 17.60 2.88 7.06
C LEU A 8 17.43 1.37 6.84
N CYS A 9 16.25 0.97 6.40
CA CYS A 9 15.99 -0.40 5.97
C CYS A 9 16.17 -0.52 4.47
N LEU A 10 16.81 -1.60 4.03
CA LEU A 10 17.01 -1.87 2.61
C LEU A 10 15.67 -2.20 1.93
N ASP A 11 15.46 -1.63 0.76
CA ASP A 11 14.32 -1.99 -0.09
C ASP A 11 14.49 -3.39 -0.70
N VAL A 12 13.37 -4.06 -0.85
CA VAL A 12 13.20 -5.27 -1.65
C VAL A 12 12.25 -4.91 -2.80
N PRO A 13 12.74 -4.76 -4.05
CA PRO A 13 11.96 -4.18 -5.15
C PRO A 13 10.63 -4.87 -5.49
N THR A 14 10.46 -6.11 -5.04
CA THR A 14 9.23 -6.90 -5.26
C THR A 14 8.21 -6.75 -4.12
N ARG A 15 8.54 -5.99 -3.07
CA ARG A 15 7.72 -5.85 -1.85
C ARG A 15 7.50 -4.38 -1.51
N TRP A 16 6.35 -3.86 -1.89
CA TRP A 16 5.91 -2.51 -1.51
C TRP A 16 6.02 -2.17 -0.01
N ASN A 17 5.96 -3.15 0.90
CA ASN A 17 6.14 -2.95 2.34
C ASN A 17 7.57 -2.54 2.69
N SER A 18 8.59 -3.17 2.09
CA SER A 18 9.97 -2.73 2.33
C SER A 18 10.21 -1.36 1.73
N THR A 19 9.60 -1.08 0.58
CA THR A 19 9.69 0.23 -0.07
C THR A 19 9.08 1.32 0.82
N TYR A 20 7.89 1.10 1.37
CA TYR A 20 7.27 2.02 2.34
C TYR A 20 8.16 2.26 3.55
N MET A 21 8.66 1.19 4.18
CA MET A 21 9.50 1.31 5.37
C MET A 21 10.77 2.10 5.07
N MET A 22 11.40 1.87 3.92
CA MET A 22 12.60 2.60 3.50
C MET A 22 12.27 4.08 3.29
N LEU A 23 11.22 4.38 2.51
CA LEU A 23 10.87 5.76 2.17
C LEU A 23 10.41 6.56 3.40
N ASN A 24 9.61 5.96 4.28
CA ASN A 24 9.17 6.58 5.54
C ASN A 24 10.34 6.94 6.46
N VAL A 25 11.43 6.17 6.44
CA VAL A 25 12.66 6.52 7.17
C VAL A 25 13.47 7.56 6.40
N VAL A 26 13.71 7.36 5.11
CA VAL A 26 14.58 8.24 4.31
C VAL A 26 14.06 9.68 4.24
N GLU A 27 12.74 9.85 4.18
CA GLU A 27 12.09 11.17 4.19
C GLU A 27 12.52 11.99 5.43
N LYS A 28 12.65 11.35 6.60
CA LYS A 28 13.08 12.01 7.84
C LYS A 28 14.55 12.43 7.83
N TYR A 29 15.32 11.93 6.88
CA TYR A 29 16.75 12.21 6.71
C TYR A 29 17.05 13.18 5.57
N GLU A 30 16.06 13.76 4.89
CA GLU A 30 16.25 14.72 3.78
C GLU A 30 17.33 15.78 4.10
N CYS A 31 17.18 16.53 5.20
CA CYS A 31 18.17 17.55 5.58
C CYS A 31 19.57 16.98 5.90
N VAL A 32 19.65 15.71 6.29
CA VAL A 32 20.95 15.03 6.52
C VAL A 32 21.60 14.68 5.20
N PHE A 33 20.84 14.21 4.22
CA PHE A 33 21.33 14.00 2.86
C PHE A 33 21.85 15.30 2.25
N GLU A 34 21.10 16.39 2.38
CA GLU A 34 21.53 17.72 1.91
C GLU A 34 22.84 18.16 2.57
N ALA A 35 22.93 18.07 3.90
CA ALA A 35 24.14 18.44 4.62
C ALA A 35 25.35 17.57 4.22
N TYR A 36 25.17 16.24 4.14
CA TYR A 36 26.26 15.33 3.78
C TYR A 36 26.79 15.53 2.36
N VAL A 37 25.92 15.89 1.42
CA VAL A 37 26.34 16.26 0.05
C VAL A 37 27.28 17.47 0.06
N HIS A 38 27.04 18.42 0.96
CA HIS A 38 27.90 19.61 1.09
C HIS A 38 29.18 19.32 1.87
N ASP A 39 29.11 18.50 2.92
CA ASP A 39 30.19 18.30 3.89
C ASP A 39 31.17 17.17 3.50
N ASP A 40 30.73 16.16 2.73
CA ASP A 40 31.53 15.00 2.33
C ASP A 40 31.63 14.88 0.80
N HIS A 41 32.82 15.20 0.27
CA HIS A 41 33.09 15.14 -1.16
C HIS A 41 33.00 13.71 -1.74
N ASN A 42 33.38 12.69 -0.98
CA ASN A 42 33.28 11.31 -1.44
C ASN A 42 31.82 10.88 -1.57
N PHE A 43 30.99 11.28 -0.60
CA PHE A 43 29.54 11.03 -0.65
C PHE A 43 28.90 11.69 -1.88
N PHE A 44 29.26 12.94 -2.17
CA PHE A 44 28.81 13.61 -3.39
C PHE A 44 29.25 12.88 -4.68
N LEU A 45 30.52 12.44 -4.75
CA LEU A 45 31.04 11.71 -5.90
C LEU A 45 30.30 10.38 -6.09
N ASP A 46 30.07 9.62 -5.02
CA ASP A 46 29.36 8.34 -5.07
C ASP A 46 27.92 8.51 -5.61
N LEU A 47 27.22 9.55 -5.18
CA LEU A 47 25.88 9.88 -5.71
C LEU A 47 25.92 10.32 -7.17
N SER A 48 26.96 11.07 -7.56
CA SER A 48 27.13 11.62 -8.90
C SER A 48 27.47 10.56 -9.96
N VAL A 49 28.01 9.42 -9.57
CA VAL A 49 28.25 8.27 -10.48
C VAL A 49 26.93 7.59 -10.89
N GLY A 50 25.90 7.68 -10.04
CA GLY A 50 24.59 7.08 -10.26
C GLY A 50 23.56 8.05 -10.84
N TYR A 51 22.45 8.19 -10.12
CA TYR A 51 21.31 9.04 -10.51
C TYR A 51 21.49 10.52 -10.10
N GLY A 52 22.61 10.86 -9.47
CA GLY A 52 22.89 12.20 -8.96
C GLY A 52 22.38 12.42 -7.54
N VAL A 53 22.60 13.64 -7.06
CA VAL A 53 22.09 14.10 -5.77
C VAL A 53 20.56 14.24 -5.85
N PRO A 54 19.80 13.72 -4.87
CA PRO A 54 18.35 13.90 -4.83
C PRO A 54 17.96 15.37 -4.90
N THR A 55 17.06 15.70 -5.81
CA THR A 55 16.51 17.04 -6.01
C THR A 55 15.29 17.28 -5.12
N CYS A 56 14.82 18.53 -5.04
CA CYS A 56 13.56 18.87 -4.37
C CYS A 56 12.39 18.04 -4.93
N ASP A 57 12.35 17.82 -6.25
CA ASP A 57 11.30 17.03 -6.91
C ASP A 57 11.37 15.55 -6.51
N ASP A 58 12.58 15.01 -6.32
CA ASP A 58 12.77 13.63 -5.84
C ASP A 58 12.21 13.47 -4.42
N TRP A 59 12.45 14.42 -3.53
CA TRP A 59 11.92 14.40 -2.17
C TRP A 59 10.39 14.59 -2.13
N GLU A 60 9.84 15.41 -3.03
CA GLU A 60 8.38 15.49 -3.19
C GLU A 60 7.80 14.15 -3.67
N ASN A 61 8.47 13.47 -4.60
CA ASN A 61 8.09 12.13 -5.05
C ASN A 61 8.18 11.10 -3.91
N VAL A 62 9.23 11.14 -3.07
CA VAL A 62 9.38 10.29 -1.88
C VAL A 62 8.17 10.46 -0.96
N ARG A 63 7.80 11.70 -0.63
CA ARG A 63 6.62 12.01 0.19
C ARG A 63 5.32 11.49 -0.44
N ARG A 64 5.13 11.73 -1.73
CA ARG A 64 3.94 11.32 -2.48
C ARG A 64 3.78 9.81 -2.51
N VAL A 65 4.85 9.07 -2.81
CA VAL A 65 4.84 7.60 -2.86
C VAL A 65 4.68 7.01 -1.46
N THR A 66 5.37 7.55 -0.45
CA THR A 66 5.23 7.11 0.96
C THR A 66 3.78 7.16 1.40
N LYS A 67 3.09 8.28 1.14
CA LYS A 67 1.68 8.46 1.46
C LYS A 67 0.76 7.46 0.75
N VAL A 68 1.07 7.09 -0.49
CA VAL A 68 0.30 6.08 -1.22
C VAL A 68 0.54 4.68 -0.68
N LEU A 69 1.77 4.35 -0.27
CA LEU A 69 2.11 3.02 0.23
C LEU A 69 1.70 2.79 1.69
N GLU A 70 1.59 3.85 2.49
CA GLU A 70 1.19 3.79 3.91
C GLU A 70 -0.06 2.95 4.19
N PRO A 71 -1.24 3.21 3.59
CA PRO A 71 -2.43 2.44 3.90
C PRO A 71 -2.29 0.96 3.54
N PHE A 72 -1.52 0.62 2.51
CA PHE A 72 -1.26 -0.78 2.17
C PHE A 72 -0.36 -1.47 3.17
N HIS A 73 0.60 -0.74 3.74
CA HIS A 73 1.44 -1.24 4.79
C HIS A 73 0.62 -1.57 6.04
N GLU A 74 -0.24 -0.65 6.48
CA GLU A 74 -1.14 -0.84 7.62
C GLU A 74 -2.09 -2.03 7.41
N LEU A 75 -2.71 -2.11 6.22
CA LEU A 75 -3.58 -3.23 5.85
C LEU A 75 -2.82 -4.56 5.82
N THR A 76 -1.57 -4.57 5.35
CA THR A 76 -0.74 -5.78 5.36
C THR A 76 -0.42 -6.22 6.79
N LEU A 77 -0.07 -5.30 7.69
CA LEU A 77 0.19 -5.61 9.10
C LEU A 77 -1.02 -6.26 9.77
N LYS A 78 -2.23 -5.79 9.45
CA LYS A 78 -3.49 -6.35 9.98
C LYS A 78 -3.66 -7.84 9.69
N VAL A 79 -3.24 -8.31 8.51
CA VAL A 79 -3.33 -9.73 8.11
C VAL A 79 -2.06 -10.54 8.32
N SER A 80 -0.95 -9.89 8.72
CA SER A 80 0.35 -10.55 8.95
C SER A 80 0.51 -11.15 10.35
N GLY A 81 -0.51 -11.07 11.20
CA GLY A 81 -0.51 -11.68 12.53
C GLY A 81 -0.44 -13.20 12.46
N SER A 82 0.42 -13.81 13.29
CA SER A 82 0.58 -15.28 13.39
C SER A 82 -0.01 -15.88 14.67
N LEU A 83 -0.28 -15.03 15.68
CA LEU A 83 -0.77 -15.46 16.99
C LEU A 83 -2.29 -15.54 17.10
N HIS A 84 -3.01 -15.07 16.07
CA HIS A 84 -4.47 -15.06 16.03
C HIS A 84 -4.94 -15.34 14.60
N ALA A 85 -6.18 -15.80 14.45
CA ALA A 85 -6.78 -15.97 13.13
C ALA A 85 -6.93 -14.61 12.44
N THR A 86 -6.31 -14.44 11.27
CA THR A 86 -6.40 -13.23 10.44
C THR A 86 -7.33 -13.43 9.25
N SER A 87 -7.73 -14.67 8.96
CA SER A 87 -8.55 -15.03 7.81
C SER A 87 -9.88 -14.28 7.77
N ASN A 88 -10.50 -14.04 8.92
CA ASN A 88 -11.75 -13.29 9.03
C ASN A 88 -11.60 -11.77 8.75
N THR A 89 -10.39 -11.22 8.90
CA THR A 89 -10.09 -9.83 8.53
C THR A 89 -9.67 -9.67 7.07
N PHE A 90 -9.43 -10.79 6.38
CA PHE A 90 -8.87 -10.79 5.04
C PHE A 90 -9.79 -10.11 4.01
N PHE A 91 -11.09 -10.40 4.06
CA PHE A 91 -12.07 -9.74 3.18
C PHE A 91 -12.10 -8.23 3.39
N GLU A 92 -12.08 -7.77 4.64
CA GLU A 92 -12.04 -6.35 4.97
C GLU A 92 -10.80 -5.68 4.36
N VAL A 93 -9.64 -6.33 4.48
CA VAL A 93 -8.38 -5.85 3.90
C VAL A 93 -8.46 -5.76 2.38
N VAL A 94 -8.93 -6.81 1.70
CA VAL A 94 -9.05 -6.83 0.24
C VAL A 94 -10.02 -5.76 -0.26
N THR A 95 -11.18 -5.60 0.39
CA THR A 95 -12.15 -4.56 0.05
C THR A 95 -11.59 -3.16 0.29
N ASN A 96 -10.89 -2.92 1.40
CA ASN A 96 -10.27 -1.63 1.68
C ASN A 96 -9.19 -1.27 0.63
N MET A 97 -8.37 -2.24 0.23
CA MET A 97 -7.39 -2.04 -0.86
C MET A 97 -8.08 -1.65 -2.16
N TYR A 98 -9.20 -2.32 -2.51
CA TYR A 98 -9.98 -1.98 -3.70
C TYR A 98 -10.54 -0.56 -3.62
N CYS A 99 -11.18 -0.19 -2.51
CA CYS A 99 -11.75 1.15 -2.33
C CYS A 99 -10.70 2.27 -2.40
N LEU A 100 -9.51 2.06 -1.84
CA LEU A 100 -8.39 3.01 -1.95
C LEU A 100 -7.99 3.21 -3.41
N LEU A 101 -7.75 2.10 -4.13
CA LEU A 101 -7.35 2.14 -5.54
C LEU A 101 -8.42 2.77 -6.42
N ASP A 102 -9.69 2.51 -6.15
CA ASP A 102 -10.80 3.07 -6.91
C ASP A 102 -10.96 4.57 -6.65
N GLY A 103 -10.90 5.01 -5.39
CA GLY A 103 -10.94 6.42 -5.03
C GLY A 103 -9.81 7.23 -5.66
N TRP A 104 -8.60 6.67 -5.75
CA TRP A 104 -7.45 7.35 -6.34
C TRP A 104 -7.51 7.47 -7.87
N LYS A 105 -8.36 6.72 -8.58
CA LYS A 105 -8.60 6.96 -10.01
C LYS A 105 -9.25 8.30 -10.28
N HIS A 106 -9.89 8.87 -9.25
CA HIS A 106 -10.54 10.18 -9.31
C HIS A 106 -9.70 11.27 -8.63
N CYS A 107 -8.43 10.99 -8.31
CA CYS A 107 -7.51 11.97 -7.76
C CYS A 107 -7.12 13.01 -8.82
N MET A 108 -6.97 14.27 -8.41
CA MET A 108 -6.49 15.35 -9.28
C MET A 108 -5.00 15.20 -9.64
N ASP A 109 -4.24 14.48 -8.82
CA ASP A 109 -2.82 14.21 -9.08
C ASP A 109 -2.69 13.10 -10.14
N LEU A 110 -2.22 13.47 -11.33
CA LEU A 110 -2.06 12.55 -12.47
C LEU A 110 -1.08 11.41 -12.18
N ASN A 111 -0.08 11.63 -11.34
CA ASN A 111 0.89 10.60 -10.97
C ASN A 111 0.23 9.54 -10.07
N ILE A 112 -0.57 9.99 -9.09
CA ILE A 112 -1.33 9.10 -8.22
C ILE A 112 -2.38 8.33 -9.04
N MET A 113 -3.13 9.01 -9.91
CA MET A 113 -4.13 8.39 -10.78
C MET A 113 -3.51 7.31 -11.69
N SER A 114 -2.38 7.62 -12.32
CA SER A 114 -1.62 6.69 -13.18
C SER A 114 -1.12 5.48 -12.39
N MET A 115 -0.57 5.71 -11.19
CA MET A 115 -0.12 4.65 -10.29
C MET A 115 -1.28 3.77 -9.81
N ALA A 116 -2.38 4.36 -9.37
CA ALA A 116 -3.58 3.66 -8.92
C ALA A 116 -4.17 2.78 -10.02
N SER A 117 -4.19 3.28 -11.26
CA SER A 117 -4.64 2.49 -12.43
C SER A 117 -3.79 1.24 -12.62
N LYS A 118 -2.46 1.38 -12.66
CA LYS A 118 -1.53 0.25 -12.81
C LYS A 118 -1.59 -0.75 -11.64
N MET A 119 -1.74 -0.24 -10.42
CA MET A 119 -1.89 -1.09 -9.22
C MET A 119 -3.22 -1.83 -9.24
N ASN A 120 -4.30 -1.18 -9.69
CA ASN A 120 -5.61 -1.79 -9.84
C ASN A 120 -5.63 -2.86 -10.93
N ASP A 121 -4.88 -2.71 -12.02
CA ASP A 121 -4.73 -3.76 -13.03
C ASP A 121 -4.08 -5.01 -12.45
N LYS A 122 -3.03 -4.84 -11.63
CA LYS A 122 -2.42 -5.96 -10.89
C LYS A 122 -3.40 -6.54 -9.88
N PHE A 123 -4.12 -5.72 -9.12
CA PHE A 123 -5.11 -6.17 -8.17
C PHE A 123 -6.17 -7.06 -8.84
N LYS A 124 -6.76 -6.60 -9.94
CA LYS A 124 -7.74 -7.36 -10.73
C LYS A 124 -7.15 -8.64 -11.33
N LYS A 125 -5.87 -8.64 -11.72
CA LYS A 125 -5.19 -9.84 -12.19
C LYS A 125 -5.08 -10.93 -11.11
N TYR A 126 -4.83 -10.56 -9.86
CA TYR A 126 -4.68 -11.52 -8.75
C TYR A 126 -6.01 -11.90 -8.09
N TRP A 127 -6.90 -10.94 -7.91
CA TRP A 127 -8.14 -11.11 -7.15
C TRP A 127 -9.40 -11.23 -8.01
N GLY A 128 -9.30 -10.96 -9.30
CA GLY A 128 -10.45 -10.88 -10.20
C GLY A 128 -11.19 -9.54 -10.13
N ASP A 129 -12.19 -9.41 -10.98
CA ASP A 129 -13.29 -8.46 -10.83
C ASP A 129 -14.09 -8.82 -9.55
N SER A 130 -14.84 -7.87 -8.97
CA SER A 130 -15.90 -8.12 -7.98
C SER A 130 -16.76 -9.38 -8.26
N LYS A 131 -17.00 -9.71 -9.53
CA LYS A 131 -17.77 -10.87 -10.01
C LYS A 131 -16.99 -12.19 -10.08
N VAL A 132 -15.66 -12.14 -10.01
CA VAL A 132 -14.75 -13.29 -10.24
C VAL A 132 -13.88 -13.57 -9.00
N MET A 133 -14.05 -12.81 -7.92
CA MET A 133 -13.28 -13.01 -6.69
C MET A 133 -13.54 -14.40 -6.08
N ASN A 134 -12.48 -15.00 -5.51
CA ASN A 134 -12.52 -16.34 -4.95
C ASN A 134 -13.62 -16.46 -3.86
N LEU A 135 -14.57 -17.38 -4.08
CA LEU A 135 -15.69 -17.64 -3.19
C LEU A 135 -15.26 -17.93 -1.74
N LEU A 136 -14.08 -18.53 -1.55
CA LEU A 136 -13.53 -18.83 -0.23
C LEU A 136 -13.39 -17.58 0.66
N ILE A 137 -13.08 -16.42 0.07
CA ILE A 137 -12.95 -15.17 0.82
C ILE A 137 -14.30 -14.78 1.46
N TYR A 138 -15.40 -14.97 0.73
CA TYR A 138 -16.75 -14.70 1.22
C TYR A 138 -17.18 -15.72 2.29
N LEU A 139 -16.90 -17.01 2.07
CA LEU A 139 -17.25 -18.07 3.03
C LEU A 139 -16.61 -17.83 4.40
N VAL A 140 -15.35 -17.38 4.43
CA VAL A 140 -14.66 -17.09 5.70
C VAL A 140 -15.36 -15.97 6.49
N VAL A 141 -15.92 -14.97 5.82
CA VAL A 141 -16.71 -13.90 6.48
C VAL A 141 -18.07 -14.42 6.94
N ILE A 142 -18.76 -15.19 6.08
CA ILE A 142 -20.06 -15.80 6.40
C ILE A 142 -19.96 -16.67 7.65
N PHE A 143 -18.89 -17.46 7.74
CA PHE A 143 -18.70 -18.38 8.85
C PHE A 143 -18.03 -17.75 10.08
N ASP A 144 -17.63 -16.47 10.05
CA ASP A 144 -17.13 -15.78 11.24
C ASP A 144 -18.30 -15.40 12.17
N PRO A 145 -18.45 -16.05 13.34
CA PRO A 145 -19.54 -15.75 14.26
C PRO A 145 -19.47 -14.32 14.81
N GLN A 146 -18.29 -13.69 14.81
CA GLN A 146 -18.09 -12.32 15.30
C GLN A 146 -18.58 -11.26 14.31
N ARG A 147 -18.70 -11.59 13.02
CA ARG A 147 -19.14 -10.69 11.93
C ARG A 147 -20.62 -10.85 11.59
N LYS A 148 -21.36 -11.65 12.36
CA LYS A 148 -22.75 -12.05 12.08
C LYS A 148 -23.74 -10.89 11.98
N ILE A 149 -23.49 -9.75 12.62
CA ILE A 149 -24.34 -8.55 12.55
C ILE A 149 -23.98 -7.67 11.34
N ASP A 150 -22.68 -7.50 11.04
CA ASP A 150 -22.22 -6.82 9.83
C ASP A 150 -22.69 -7.54 8.55
N PHE A 151 -22.86 -8.86 8.66
CA PHE A 151 -23.41 -9.70 7.59
C PHE A 151 -24.81 -9.27 7.15
N LEU A 152 -25.68 -8.82 8.06
CA LEU A 152 -27.04 -8.36 7.73
C LEU A 152 -27.04 -7.08 6.89
N HIS A 153 -25.99 -6.26 6.99
CA HIS A 153 -25.77 -5.11 6.10
C HIS A 153 -25.08 -5.51 4.79
N LEU A 154 -24.17 -6.50 4.84
CA LEU A 154 -23.54 -7.10 3.65
C LEU A 154 -24.52 -7.94 2.81
N GLU A 155 -25.62 -8.43 3.37
CA GLU A 155 -26.65 -9.18 2.61
C GLU A 155 -27.14 -8.37 1.40
N SER A 156 -27.28 -7.05 1.48
CA SER A 156 -27.67 -6.26 0.30
C SER A 156 -26.63 -6.26 -0.82
N ILE A 157 -25.35 -6.42 -0.51
CA ILE A 157 -24.23 -6.45 -1.50
C ILE A 157 -23.96 -7.89 -1.96
N CYS A 158 -23.92 -8.84 -1.03
CA CYS A 158 -23.71 -10.27 -1.33
C CYS A 158 -24.90 -10.90 -2.04
N PHE A 159 -26.15 -10.53 -1.73
CA PHE A 159 -27.32 -11.04 -2.47
C PHE A 159 -27.33 -10.50 -3.91
N PHE A 160 -26.89 -9.25 -4.12
CA PHE A 160 -26.76 -8.66 -5.46
C PHE A 160 -25.63 -9.33 -6.29
N LEU A 161 -24.50 -9.66 -5.66
CA LEU A 161 -23.38 -10.35 -6.31
C LEU A 161 -23.69 -11.85 -6.54
N LEU A 162 -24.34 -12.53 -5.60
CA LEU A 162 -24.78 -13.93 -5.76
C LEU A 162 -25.87 -14.06 -6.83
N LEU A 163 -26.82 -13.12 -6.92
CA LEU A 163 -27.82 -13.13 -8.01
C LEU A 163 -27.18 -12.93 -9.39
N GLN A 164 -26.14 -12.09 -9.49
CA GLN A 164 -25.41 -11.85 -10.73
C GLN A 164 -24.51 -13.02 -11.17
N MET A 165 -24.19 -13.96 -10.28
CA MET A 165 -23.45 -15.17 -10.63
C MET A 165 -24.35 -16.36 -11.03
N THR A 166 -25.66 -16.26 -10.77
CA THR A 166 -26.66 -17.27 -11.14
C THR A 166 -27.45 -16.94 -12.41
N LEU A 167 -27.14 -15.83 -13.10
CA LEU A 167 -27.77 -15.40 -14.36
C LEU A 167 -26.74 -15.18 -15.47
#